data_AF-A0A968Z0N6-F1
#
_entry.id   AF-A0A968Z0N6-F1
#
_cell.length_a   1.000
_cell.length_b   1.000
_cell.length_c   1.000
_cell.angle_alpha   90.00
_cell.angle_beta   90.00
_cell.angle_gamma   90.00
#
_symmetry.space_group_name_H-M   'P 1'
#
loop_
_entity.id
_entity.type
_entity.pdbx_description
1 polymer ?
#
loop_
_entity_poly.entity_id
_entity_poly.type
_entity_poly.pdbx_seq_one_letter_code
_entity_poly.pdbx_strand_id
1 'polypeptide(L)'
;MRYSNHIDKLPAKTLEDAIVIRDHLVKTTSPNTAKRCLMHFSAACNWAVRSGLISHNPFRGMSEEIKIPKAKNEENDINPFSEAEINVIITKFEQSSYYNYYAPFITLLRY
;
A
#
# COMPACT_ATOMS: atom_id res chain seq x y z
N MET A 1 -12.60 0.40 -13.54
CA MET A 1 -11.57 -0.62 -13.29
C MET A 1 -10.31 0.11 -12.79
N ARG A 2 -10.01 0.07 -11.48
CA ARG A 2 -9.05 0.99 -10.81
C ARG A 2 -7.56 0.75 -11.12
N TYR A 3 -7.22 -0.36 -11.77
CA TYR A 3 -5.82 -0.77 -12.02
C TYR A 3 -5.28 -0.36 -13.40
N SER A 4 -6.16 -0.02 -14.35
CA SER A 4 -5.78 0.33 -15.73
C SER A 4 -4.91 1.59 -15.79
N ASN A 5 -5.24 2.60 -14.98
CA ASN A 5 -4.51 3.88 -14.96
C ASN A 5 -3.04 3.76 -14.52
N HIS A 6 -2.67 2.70 -13.81
CA HIS A 6 -1.31 2.45 -13.36
C HIS A 6 -0.49 1.67 -14.40
N ILE A 7 -1.16 0.86 -15.23
CA ILE A 7 -0.53 0.09 -16.32
C ILE A 7 -0.13 1.04 -17.46
N ASP A 8 -0.92 2.07 -17.74
CA ASP A 8 -0.62 3.05 -18.79
C ASP A 8 0.49 4.05 -18.43
N LYS A 9 0.84 4.18 -17.15
CA LYS A 9 1.90 5.07 -16.67
C LYS A 9 3.29 4.41 -16.63
N LEU A 10 3.39 3.11 -16.95
CA LEU A 10 4.67 2.42 -16.98
C LEU A 10 5.46 2.82 -18.23
N PRO A 11 6.70 3.34 -18.08
CA PRO A 11 7.51 3.82 -19.21
C PRO A 11 7.99 2.69 -20.12
N ALA A 12 7.99 1.44 -19.65
CA ALA A 12 8.32 0.25 -20.44
C ALA A 12 7.31 -0.86 -20.15
N LYS A 13 6.78 -1.47 -21.23
CA LYS A 13 5.88 -2.64 -21.19
C LYS A 13 6.63 -3.96 -21.36
N THR A 14 7.96 -3.91 -21.48
CA THR A 14 8.81 -5.06 -21.80
C THR A 14 9.51 -5.55 -20.54
N LEU A 15 9.54 -6.88 -20.36
CA LEU A 15 10.16 -7.57 -19.22
C LEU A 15 11.68 -7.35 -19.12
N GLU A 16 12.31 -6.94 -20.21
CA GLU A 16 13.76 -6.70 -20.33
C GLU A 16 14.21 -5.45 -19.54
N ASP A 17 13.29 -4.51 -19.32
CA ASP A 17 13.55 -3.26 -18.59
C ASP A 17 13.17 -3.35 -17.10
N ALA A 18 13.16 -4.55 -16.53
CA ALA A 18 12.76 -4.78 -15.13
C ALA A 18 13.52 -3.88 -14.13
N ILE A 19 14.79 -3.56 -14.41
CA ILE A 19 15.62 -2.65 -13.62
C ILE A 19 15.11 -1.20 -13.74
N VAL A 20 14.77 -0.75 -14.95
CA VAL A 20 14.23 0.60 -15.20
C VAL A 20 12.86 0.77 -14.53
N ILE A 21 12.03 -0.28 -14.56
CA ILE A 21 10.73 -0.31 -13.87
C ILE A 21 10.91 -0.20 -12.36
N ARG A 22 11.87 -0.94 -11.78
CA ARG A 22 12.23 -0.84 -10.36
C ARG A 22 12.65 0.58 -10.01
N ASP A 23 13.59 1.15 -10.76
CA ASP A 23 14.14 2.48 -10.47
C ASP A 23 13.07 3.57 -10.61
N HIS A 24 12.16 3.43 -11.59
CA HIS A 24 11.01 4.31 -11.74
C HIS A 24 10.04 4.20 -10.56
N LEU A 25 9.72 2.98 -10.09
CA LEU A 25 8.85 2.76 -8.94
C LEU A 25 9.44 3.34 -7.65
N VAL A 26 10.74 3.16 -7.43
CA VAL A 26 11.44 3.72 -6.26
C VAL A 26 11.48 5.25 -6.32
N LYS A 27 11.61 5.85 -7.50
CA LYS A 27 11.63 7.31 -7.67
C LYS A 27 10.25 7.96 -7.54
N THR A 28 9.19 7.25 -7.91
CA THR A 28 7.82 7.82 -8.01
C THR A 28 6.93 7.48 -6.82
N THR A 29 7.25 6.42 -6.05
CA THR A 29 6.37 5.92 -4.98
C THR A 29 7.12 5.71 -3.68
N SER A 30 6.39 5.61 -2.57
CA SER A 30 6.99 5.31 -1.26
C SER A 30 7.72 3.95 -1.29
N PRO A 31 8.78 3.75 -0.47
CA PRO A 31 9.50 2.47 -0.41
C PRO A 31 8.60 1.26 -0.15
N ASN A 32 7.56 1.44 0.69
CA ASN A 32 6.55 0.42 0.95
C ASN A 32 5.72 0.10 -0.29
N THR A 33 5.25 1.13 -1.00
CA THR A 33 4.48 0.98 -2.24
C THR A 33 5.32 0.28 -3.31
N ALA A 34 6.56 0.74 -3.53
CA ALA A 34 7.49 0.15 -4.49
C ALA A 34 7.73 -1.34 -4.19
N LYS A 35 7.99 -1.71 -2.92
CA LYS A 35 8.18 -3.11 -2.52
C LYS A 35 6.95 -3.98 -2.82
N ARG A 36 5.74 -3.49 -2.51
CA ARG A 36 4.49 -4.23 -2.80
C ARG A 36 4.29 -4.42 -4.30
N CYS A 37 4.53 -3.38 -5.10
CA CYS A 37 4.47 -3.47 -6.56
C CYS A 37 5.43 -4.53 -7.12
N LEU A 38 6.70 -4.52 -6.69
CA LEU A 38 7.69 -5.52 -7.13
C LEU A 38 7.34 -6.94 -6.70
N MET A 39 6.79 -7.11 -5.50
CA MET A 39 6.33 -8.42 -5.02
C MET A 39 5.21 -8.97 -5.93
N HIS A 40 4.26 -8.13 -6.33
CA HIS A 40 3.20 -8.51 -7.25
C HIS A 40 3.73 -8.82 -8.66
N PHE A 41 4.68 -8.01 -9.18
CA PHE A 41 5.32 -8.29 -10.47
C PHE A 41 6.09 -9.61 -10.46
N SER A 42 6.83 -9.88 -9.38
CA SER A 42 7.52 -11.15 -9.19
C SER A 42 6.54 -12.34 -9.13
N ALA A 43 5.43 -12.22 -8.42
CA ALA A 43 4.41 -13.27 -8.36
C ALA A 43 3.77 -13.54 -9.74
N ALA A 44 3.43 -12.48 -10.48
CA ALA A 44 2.88 -12.58 -11.83
C ALA A 44 3.88 -13.23 -12.80
N CYS A 45 5.15 -12.84 -12.74
CA CYS A 45 6.20 -13.43 -13.58
C CYS A 45 6.51 -14.88 -13.20
N ASN A 46 6.49 -15.23 -11.90
CA ASN A 46 6.60 -16.63 -11.47
C ASN A 46 5.46 -17.49 -12.02
N TRP A 47 4.23 -16.96 -12.03
CA TRP A 47 3.10 -17.63 -12.66
C TRP A 47 3.34 -17.78 -14.17
N ALA A 48 3.77 -16.73 -14.86
CA ALA A 48 4.06 -16.77 -16.29
C ALA A 48 5.15 -17.80 -16.65
N VAL A 49 6.19 -17.96 -15.82
CA VAL A 49 7.19 -19.02 -15.98
C VAL A 49 6.56 -20.41 -15.86
N ARG A 50 5.73 -20.64 -14.83
CA ARG A 50 5.02 -21.92 -14.64
C ARG A 50 4.06 -22.24 -15.79
N SER A 51 3.48 -21.21 -16.39
CA SER A 51 2.59 -21.32 -17.54
C SER A 51 3.32 -21.40 -18.89
N GLY A 52 4.65 -21.35 -18.90
CA GLY A 52 5.47 -21.42 -20.12
C GLY A 52 5.41 -20.16 -21.00
N LEU A 53 4.89 -19.06 -20.49
CA LEU A 53 4.79 -17.78 -21.22
C LEU A 53 6.14 -17.04 -21.29
N ILE A 54 6.98 -17.21 -20.26
CA ILE A 54 8.32 -16.61 -20.18
C ILE A 54 9.33 -17.63 -19.63
N SER A 55 10.58 -17.55 -20.06
CA SER A 55 11.62 -18.53 -19.67
C SER A 55 12.19 -18.30 -18.27
N HIS A 56 12.25 -17.04 -17.81
CA HIS A 56 12.71 -16.69 -16.47
C HIS A 56 11.96 -15.48 -15.92
N ASN A 57 11.93 -15.36 -14.59
CA ASN A 57 11.37 -14.20 -13.89
C ASN A 57 12.46 -13.13 -13.68
N PRO A 58 12.35 -11.94 -14.30
CA PRO A 58 13.33 -10.86 -14.14
C PRO A 58 13.17 -10.08 -12.83
N PHE A 59 12.01 -10.14 -12.17
CA PHE A 59 11.72 -9.44 -10.90
C PHE A 59 12.04 -10.26 -9.65
N ARG A 60 12.66 -11.43 -9.81
CA ARG A 60 12.99 -12.32 -8.69
C ARG A 60 14.04 -11.66 -7.79
N GLY A 61 13.74 -11.51 -6.50
CA GLY A 61 14.65 -10.93 -5.49
C GLY A 61 14.68 -9.40 -5.45
N MET A 62 14.16 -8.69 -6.46
CA MET A 62 14.21 -7.21 -6.50
C MET A 62 13.45 -6.53 -5.36
N SER A 63 12.42 -7.17 -4.80
CA SER A 63 11.69 -6.64 -3.64
C SER A 63 12.49 -6.71 -2.34
N GLU A 64 13.49 -7.59 -2.27
CA GLU A 64 14.35 -7.75 -1.09
C GLU A 64 15.47 -6.69 -1.07
N GLU A 65 15.84 -6.18 -2.24
CA GLU A 65 16.80 -5.07 -2.39
C GLU A 65 16.23 -3.73 -1.89
N ILE A 66 14.91 -3.57 -1.89
CA ILE A 66 14.26 -2.39 -1.31
C ILE A 66 14.34 -2.47 0.21
N LYS A 67 15.38 -1.82 0.73
CA LYS A 67 15.49 -1.48 2.15
C LYS A 67 14.42 -0.46 2.50
N ILE A 68 13.26 -0.96 2.92
CA ILE A 68 12.34 -0.14 3.68
C ILE A 68 13.06 0.19 4.98
N PRO A 69 13.37 1.47 5.27
CA PRO A 69 13.84 1.82 6.60
C PRO A 69 12.76 1.30 7.56
N LYS A 70 13.13 0.30 8.40
CA LYS A 70 12.28 -0.09 9.54
C LYS A 70 11.97 1.23 10.22
N ALA A 71 10.70 1.61 10.24
CA ALA A 71 10.27 2.88 10.81
C ALA A 71 10.69 2.88 12.29
N LYS A 72 11.88 3.42 12.57
CA LYS A 72 12.26 3.97 13.87
C LYS A 72 11.84 5.43 13.86
N ASN A 73 10.60 5.69 13.48
CA ASN A 73 10.07 7.03 13.42
C ASN A 73 8.79 7.01 14.26
N GLU A 74 8.80 7.82 15.31
CA GLU A 74 7.66 8.16 16.17
C GLU A 74 6.39 8.52 15.36
N GLU A 75 6.54 8.89 14.07
CA GLU A 75 5.44 9.11 13.10
C GLU A 75 4.60 7.88 12.74
N ASN A 76 5.09 6.65 12.95
CA ASN A 76 4.30 5.42 12.76
C ASN A 76 3.88 4.79 14.08
N ASP A 77 4.17 5.43 15.21
CA ASP A 77 3.65 4.97 16.48
C ASP A 77 2.15 5.32 16.48
N ILE A 78 1.31 4.29 16.42
CA ILE A 78 -0.12 4.47 16.46
C ILE A 78 -0.41 5.02 17.86
N ASN A 79 -0.64 6.33 17.96
CA ASN A 79 -1.00 6.96 19.23
C ASN A 79 -2.49 6.70 19.49
N PRO A 80 -2.85 5.74 20.37
CA PRO A 80 -4.24 5.45 20.63
C PRO A 80 -4.87 6.63 21.36
N PHE A 81 -6.12 6.95 21.02
CA PHE A 81 -6.89 7.93 21.77
C PHE A 81 -7.07 7.46 23.22
N SER A 82 -6.96 8.38 24.16
CA SER A 82 -7.34 8.16 25.55
C SER A 82 -8.87 8.03 25.68
N GLU A 83 -9.33 7.39 26.76
CA GLU A 83 -10.75 7.30 27.11
C GLU A 83 -11.45 8.68 27.11
N ALA A 84 -10.76 9.71 27.61
CA ALA A 84 -11.29 11.08 27.62
C ALA A 84 -11.46 11.64 26.21
N GLU A 85 -10.48 11.43 25.31
CA GLU A 85 -10.55 11.89 23.91
C GLU A 85 -11.65 11.16 23.14
N ILE A 86 -11.81 9.85 23.33
CA ILE A 86 -12.87 9.06 22.70
C ILE A 86 -14.25 9.57 23.12
N ASN A 87 -14.46 9.86 24.40
CA ASN A 87 -15.74 10.40 24.87
C ASN A 87 -16.04 11.78 24.26
N VAL A 88 -15.03 12.65 24.12
CA VAL A 88 -15.18 13.95 23.44
C VAL A 88 -15.56 13.76 21.98
N ILE A 89 -14.94 12.80 21.29
CA ILE A 89 -15.28 12.46 19.90
C ILE A 89 -16.73 12.02 19.81
N ILE A 90 -17.16 11.06 20.63
CA ILE A 90 -18.55 10.55 20.61
C ILE A 90 -19.56 11.68 20.84
N THR A 91 -19.37 12.50 21.88
CA THR A 91 -20.27 13.64 22.16
C THR A 91 -20.32 14.63 21.00
N LYS A 92 -19.20 14.88 20.32
CA LYS A 92 -19.18 15.76 19.13
C LYS A 92 -19.95 15.18 17.96
N PHE A 93 -19.89 13.86 17.76
CA PHE A 93 -20.70 13.18 16.74
C PHE A 93 -22.20 13.25 17.09
N GLU A 94 -22.59 13.02 18.34
CA GLU A 94 -23.99 13.11 18.80
C GLU A 94 -24.60 14.51 18.60
N GLN A 95 -23.82 15.56 18.85
CA GLN A 95 -24.26 16.95 18.72
C GLN A 95 -24.20 17.48 17.28
N SER A 96 -23.58 16.75 16.36
CA SER A 96 -23.45 17.19 14.97
C SER A 96 -24.73 16.95 14.19
N SER A 97 -25.27 17.99 13.55
CA SER A 97 -26.45 17.87 12.67
C SER A 97 -26.20 17.00 11.43
N TYR A 98 -24.94 16.81 11.03
CA TYR A 98 -24.56 16.05 9.83
C TYR A 98 -24.05 14.65 10.13
N TYR A 99 -23.47 14.43 11.32
CA TYR A 99 -22.75 13.19 11.63
C TYR A 99 -23.34 12.40 12.82
N ASN A 100 -24.44 12.87 13.43
CA ASN A 100 -25.12 12.16 14.52
C ASN A 100 -25.52 10.72 14.17
N TYR A 101 -25.84 10.44 12.90
CA TYR A 101 -26.15 9.10 12.42
C TYR A 101 -25.01 8.09 12.64
N TYR A 102 -23.76 8.56 12.69
CA TYR A 102 -22.60 7.70 12.94
C TYR A 102 -22.27 7.53 14.43
N ALA A 103 -22.91 8.28 15.34
CA ALA A 103 -22.60 8.18 16.77
C ALA A 103 -22.77 6.75 17.33
N PRO A 104 -23.85 6.00 17.02
CA PRO A 104 -23.97 4.61 17.47
C PRO A 104 -22.88 3.69 16.90
N PHE A 105 -22.43 3.93 15.67
CA PHE A 105 -21.38 3.14 15.03
C PHE A 105 -20.01 3.39 15.67
N ILE A 106 -19.69 4.65 15.99
CA ILE A 106 -18.44 5.00 16.66
C ILE A 106 -18.42 4.42 18.08
N THR A 107 -19.54 4.46 18.79
CA THR A 107 -19.68 3.80 20.09
C THR A 107 -19.52 2.29 20.00
N LEU A 108 -19.99 1.63 18.94
CA LEU A 108 -19.75 0.21 18.71
C LEU A 108 -18.27 -0.10 18.51
N LEU A 109 -17.55 0.70 17.70
CA LEU A 109 -16.12 0.49 17.43
C LEU A 109 -15.22 0.64 18.67
N ARG A 110 -15.74 1.22 19.76
CA ARG A 110 -15.04 1.29 21.05
C ARG A 110 -14.95 -0.06 21.76
N TYR A 111 -15.96 -0.94 21.60
CA TYR A 111 -16.05 -2.25 22.26
C TYR A 111 -15.28 -3.33 21.50
#